data_AF-A0A7X5JFV9-F1
#
_entry.id   AF-A0A7X5JFV9-F1
#
_cell.length_a   1.000
_cell.length_b   1.000
_cell.length_c   1.000
_cell.angle_alpha   90.00
_cell.angle_beta   90.00
_cell.angle_gamma   90.00
#
_symmetry.space_group_name_H-M   'P 1'
#
loop_
_entity.id
_entity.type
_entity.pdbx_description
1 polymer ?
#
loop_
_entity_poly.entity_id
_entity_poly.type
_entity_poly.pdbx_seq_one_letter_code
_entity_poly.pdbx_strand_id
1 'polypeptide(L)'
;HSFALDLEEGVFTWDEPRKIAGSLKRSAEESPRRKGTPFQSAMSMLNFYINRAGKNLKPKRKKILEQTKIELRKLFNNFPY
;
A
#
# COMPACT_ATOMS: atom_id res chain seq x y z
N HIS A 1 -1.64 -6.18 -17.16
CA HIS A 1 -1.66 -4.70 -16.99
C HIS A 1 -0.85 -4.35 -15.74
N SER A 2 0.28 -3.65 -15.87
CA SER A 2 1.13 -3.31 -14.72
C SER A 2 0.67 -1.99 -14.09
N PHE A 3 0.48 -1.97 -12.77
CA PHE A 3 0.27 -0.75 -12.00
C PHE A 3 1.64 -0.21 -11.62
N ALA A 4 2.23 0.67 -12.44
CA ALA A 4 3.51 1.27 -12.12
C ALA A 4 3.27 2.49 -11.22
N LEU A 5 3.33 2.29 -9.91
CA LEU A 5 3.54 3.37 -8.95
C LEU A 5 5.06 3.49 -8.73
N ASP A 6 5.58 4.71 -8.69
CA ASP A 6 6.93 4.95 -8.20
C ASP A 6 6.89 4.82 -6.68
N LEU A 7 7.35 3.67 -6.20
CA LEU A 7 7.37 3.35 -4.78
C LEU A 7 8.71 3.72 -4.17
N GLU A 8 8.66 4.21 -2.95
CA GLU A 8 9.85 4.39 -2.14
C GLU A 8 10.56 3.05 -1.88
N GLU A 9 11.88 3.07 -1.93
CA GLU A 9 12.69 1.87 -1.76
C GLU A 9 12.44 1.24 -0.40
N GLY A 10 12.14 -0.07 -0.39
CA GLY A 10 11.86 -0.80 0.84
C GLY A 10 10.56 -0.39 1.55
N VAL A 11 9.63 0.32 0.89
CA VAL A 11 8.37 0.76 1.54
C VAL A 11 7.62 -0.39 2.23
N PHE A 12 7.65 -1.60 1.68
CA PHE A 12 6.98 -2.77 2.25
C PHE A 12 7.78 -3.48 3.36
N THR A 13 9.01 -3.05 3.65
CA THR A 13 9.85 -3.62 4.72
C THR A 13 9.78 -2.83 6.01
N TRP A 14 9.11 -1.68 6.03
CA TRP A 14 8.94 -0.88 7.24
C TRP A 14 7.98 -1.51 8.25
N ASP A 15 8.17 -1.22 9.53
CA ASP A 15 7.38 -1.83 10.61
C ASP A 15 6.14 -1.02 11.01
N GLU A 16 5.95 0.17 10.45
CA GLU A 16 4.85 1.07 10.77
C GLU A 16 3.78 1.07 9.65
N PRO A 17 2.59 0.47 9.85
CA PRO A 17 1.55 0.39 8.83
C PRO A 17 1.12 1.75 8.27
N ARG A 18 1.03 2.77 9.13
CA ARG A 18 0.63 4.13 8.74
C ARG A 18 1.67 4.79 7.84
N LYS A 19 2.95 4.54 8.08
CA LYS A 19 4.05 5.05 7.25
C LYS A 19 4.00 4.44 5.85
N ILE A 20 3.81 3.12 5.77
CA ILE A 20 3.62 2.40 4.49
C ILE A 20 2.41 2.96 3.74
N ALA A 21 1.27 3.09 4.42
CA ALA A 21 0.04 3.60 3.82
C ALA A 21 0.20 5.04 3.30
N GLY A 22 0.91 5.90 4.04
CA GLY A 22 1.20 7.27 3.61
C GLY A 22 2.07 7.32 2.35
N SER A 23 3.13 6.52 2.29
CA SER A 23 4.00 6.44 1.10
C SER A 23 3.24 5.88 -0.11
N LEU A 24 2.43 4.83 0.07
CA LEU A 24 1.57 4.28 -0.99
C LEU A 24 0.53 5.29 -1.49
N LYS A 25 -0.10 6.04 -0.58
CA LYS A 25 -1.05 7.11 -0.94
C LYS A 25 -0.37 8.16 -1.79
N ARG A 26 0.77 8.69 -1.33
CA ARG A 26 1.55 9.69 -2.05
C ARG A 26 1.93 9.21 -3.46
N SER A 27 2.49 8.00 -3.54
CA SER A 27 2.88 7.37 -4.82
C SER A 27 1.68 7.21 -5.77
N ALA A 28 0.50 6.87 -5.25
CA ALA A 28 -0.71 6.71 -6.04
C ALA A 28 -1.36 8.03 -6.47
N GLU A 29 -1.16 9.10 -5.70
CA GLU A 29 -1.61 10.45 -6.03
C GLU A 29 -0.71 11.11 -7.06
N GLU A 30 0.61 10.92 -6.93
CA GLU A 30 1.63 11.49 -7.82
C GLU A 30 1.77 10.72 -9.15
N SER A 31 1.37 9.45 -9.23
CA SER A 31 1.55 8.64 -10.44
C SER A 31 0.64 9.10 -11.60
N PRO A 32 1.22 9.60 -12.72
CA PRO A 32 0.45 10.01 -13.90
C PRO A 32 -0.04 8.81 -14.73
N ARG A 33 0.47 7.60 -14.44
CA ARG A 33 0.18 6.36 -15.19
C ARG A 33 -0.90 5.49 -14.53
N ARG A 34 -1.55 5.96 -13.46
CA ARG A 34 -2.53 5.15 -12.72
C ARG A 34 -3.78 4.89 -13.58
N LYS A 35 -4.35 3.70 -13.41
CA LYS A 35 -5.67 3.35 -13.96
C LYS A 35 -6.65 3.23 -12.81
N GLY A 36 -7.53 4.23 -12.64
CA GLY A 36 -8.53 4.26 -11.56
C GLY A 36 -8.27 5.36 -10.51
N THR A 37 -8.82 5.19 -9.31
CA THR A 37 -8.62 6.14 -8.21
C THR A 37 -7.27 5.92 -7.50
N PRO A 38 -6.72 6.93 -6.78
CA PRO A 38 -5.47 6.74 -6.04
C PRO A 38 -5.62 5.65 -4.97
N PHE A 39 -6.76 5.58 -4.29
CA PHE A 39 -7.07 4.52 -3.33
C PHE A 39 -7.02 3.12 -3.96
N GLN A 40 -7.69 2.93 -5.10
CA GLN A 40 -7.68 1.65 -5.82
C GLN A 40 -6.26 1.26 -6.26
N SER A 41 -5.46 2.24 -6.68
CA SER A 41 -4.09 2.01 -7.11
C SER A 41 -3.19 1.60 -5.93
N ALA A 42 -3.27 2.32 -4.81
CA ALA A 42 -2.52 2.00 -3.59
C ALA A 42 -2.90 0.63 -3.02
N MET A 43 -4.20 0.33 -2.94
CA MET A 43 -4.71 -0.96 -2.44
C MET A 43 -4.31 -2.12 -3.36
N SER A 44 -4.41 -1.95 -4.68
CA SER A 44 -3.99 -2.94 -5.67
C SER A 44 -2.49 -3.24 -5.55
N MET A 45 -1.67 -2.21 -5.36
CA MET A 45 -0.22 -2.36 -5.20
C MET A 45 0.15 -3.13 -3.93
N LEU A 46 -0.49 -2.80 -2.81
CA LEU A 46 -0.30 -3.52 -1.55
C LEU A 46 -0.71 -5.00 -1.66
N ASN A 47 -1.87 -5.27 -2.26
CA ASN A 47 -2.33 -6.63 -2.49
C ASN A 47 -1.40 -7.40 -3.43
N PHE A 48 -0.92 -6.75 -4.49
CA PHE A 48 0.07 -7.33 -5.41
C PHE A 48 1.34 -7.74 -4.67
N TYR A 49 1.89 -6.87 -3.81
CA TYR A 49 3.07 -7.21 -3.02
C TYR A 49 2.84 -8.40 -2.09
N ILE A 50 1.72 -8.41 -1.35
CA ILE A 50 1.36 -9.53 -0.45
C ILE A 50 1.24 -10.84 -1.23
N ASN A 51 0.54 -10.81 -2.37
CA ASN A 51 0.32 -11.98 -3.22
C ASN A 51 1.64 -12.48 -3.84
N ARG A 52 2.52 -11.58 -4.29
CA ARG A 52 3.82 -11.91 -4.87
C ARG A 52 4.78 -12.48 -3.82
N ALA A 53 4.77 -11.95 -2.60
CA ALA A 53 5.57 -12.47 -1.51
C ALA A 53 5.07 -13.85 -1.05
N GLY A 54 3.76 -14.09 -1.08
CA GLY A 54 3.13 -15.38 -0.86
C GLY A 54 3.66 -16.08 0.41
N LYS A 55 4.15 -17.31 0.25
CA LYS A 55 4.69 -18.14 1.35
C LYS A 55 6.01 -17.63 1.95
N ASN A 56 6.73 -16.74 1.27
CA ASN A 56 8.00 -16.19 1.77
C ASN A 56 7.79 -15.02 2.74
N LEU A 57 6.54 -14.56 2.90
CA LEU A 57 6.20 -13.47 3.79
C LEU A 57 6.09 -13.96 5.23
N LYS A 58 7.02 -13.51 6.09
CA LYS A 58 6.97 -13.82 7.53
C LYS A 58 5.60 -13.42 8.13
N PRO A 59 5.00 -14.21 9.03
CA PRO A 59 3.68 -13.92 9.60
C PRO A 59 3.56 -12.53 10.23
N LYS A 60 4.62 -12.05 10.91
CA LYS A 60 4.68 -10.69 11.47
C LYS A 60 4.55 -9.62 10.39
N ARG A 61 5.26 -9.78 9.27
CA ARG A 61 5.21 -8.84 8.14
C ARG A 61 3.84 -8.87 7.47
N LYS A 62 3.24 -10.06 7.31
CA LYS A 62 1.87 -10.19 6.80
C LYS A 62 0.88 -9.38 7.65
N LYS A 63 0.96 -9.48 9.00
CA LYS A 63 0.10 -8.68 9.89
C LYS A 63 0.25 -7.17 9.68
N ILE A 64 1.48 -6.68 9.55
CA ILE A 64 1.77 -5.25 9.29
C ILE A 64 1.15 -4.80 7.95
N LEU A 65 1.29 -5.62 6.90
CA LEU A 65 0.75 -5.30 5.58
C LEU A 65 -0.79 -5.38 5.54
N GLU A 66 -1.39 -6.30 6.29
CA GLU A 66 -2.86 -6.33 6.47
C GLU A 66 -3.35 -5.09 7.24
N GLN A 67 -2.66 -4.67 8.30
CA GLN A 67 -2.96 -3.40 9.00
C GLN A 67 -2.80 -2.18 8.09
N THR A 68 -1.85 -2.22 7.15
CA THR A 68 -1.65 -1.16 6.16
C THR A 68 -2.90 -0.97 5.30
N LYS A 69 -3.66 -2.03 4.99
CA LYS A 69 -4.93 -1.92 4.26
C LYS A 69 -5.95 -1.07 5.02
N ILE A 70 -5.99 -1.22 6.35
CA ILE A 70 -6.87 -0.46 7.23
C ILE A 70 -6.44 1.01 7.24
N GLU A 71 -5.14 1.27 7.40
CA GLU A 71 -4.60 2.63 7.39
C GLU A 71 -4.83 3.33 6.04
N LEU A 72 -4.71 2.62 4.91
CA LEU A 72 -5.09 3.16 3.60
C LEU A 72 -6.55 3.59 3.56
N ARG A 73 -7.48 2.76 4.05
CA ARG A 73 -8.90 3.13 4.10
C ARG A 73 -9.13 4.38 4.94
N LYS A 74 -8.47 4.50 6.09
CA LYS A 74 -8.57 5.68 6.96
C LYS A 74 -8.05 6.94 6.26
N LEU A 75 -6.87 6.86 5.65
CA LEU A 75 -6.25 7.99 4.95
C LEU A 75 -7.05 8.49 3.75
N PHE A 76 -7.81 7.62 3.09
CA PHE A 76 -8.62 7.98 1.91
C PHE A 76 -10.08 8.31 2.23
N ASN A 77 -10.63 7.81 3.34
CA ASN A 77 -12.04 8.04 3.70
C ASN A 77 -12.25 9.24 4.64
N ASN A 78 -11.22 10.01 5.00
CA ASN A 78 -11.31 11.19 5.87
C ASN A 78 -12.14 10.97 7.16
N PHE A 79 -12.13 9.78 7.76
CA PHE A 79 -12.81 9.58 9.05
C PHE A 79 -11.95 10.20 10.17
N PRO A 80 -12.37 11.30 10.82
CA PRO A 80 -11.82 11.67 12.11
C PRO A 80 -12.26 10.60 13.12
N TYR A 81 -11.35 10.22 14.01
CA TYR A 81 -11.66 9.34 15.14
C TYR A 81 -12.63 10.02 16.11
#